data_AF-A0A958Y412-F1
#
_entry.id   AF-A0A958Y412-F1
#
_cell.length_a   1.000
_cell.length_b   1.000
_cell.length_c   1.000
_cell.angle_alpha   90.00
_cell.angle_beta   90.00
_cell.angle_gamma   90.00
#
_symmetry.space_group_name_H-M   'P 1'
#
loop_
_entity.id
_entity.type
_entity.pdbx_description
1 polymer ?
#
loop_
_entity_poly.entity_id
_entity_poly.type
_entity_poly.pdbx_seq_one_letter_code
_entity_poly.pdbx_strand_id
1 'polypeptide(L)'
;MIKIFTRIRQNLLSEGNTGRYLKYAFGEIILVVIGILIALQINNWNEAQKMKQWEHRFLTDLKSELKTNLAQLEEINNSHLLVGKTCDELKSVIPTATIKDRTKIDSLYILTLFQSTFFPTTGVYDSGLSAG
;
A
#
# COMPACT_ATOMS: atom_id res chain seq x y z
N MET A 1 -14.38 24.20 32.77
CA MET A 1 -15.14 23.66 33.92
C MET A 1 -16.55 24.18 33.86
N ILE A 2 -17.53 23.29 33.90
CA ILE A 2 -18.94 23.64 33.82
C ILE A 2 -19.30 24.46 35.07
N LYS A 3 -19.64 25.75 34.89
CA LYS A 3 -19.87 26.73 35.98
C LYS A 3 -20.86 26.25 37.06
N ILE A 4 -21.75 25.33 36.69
CA ILE A 4 -22.75 24.73 37.58
C ILE A 4 -22.07 23.92 38.69
N PHE A 5 -21.09 23.07 38.37
CA PHE A 5 -20.39 22.25 39.37
C PHE A 5 -19.51 23.10 40.30
N THR A 6 -18.92 24.17 39.78
CA THR A 6 -18.13 25.12 40.57
C THR A 6 -19.00 25.86 41.59
N ARG A 7 -20.20 26.31 41.20
CA ARG A 7 -21.18 26.95 42.11
C ARG A 7 -21.66 25.99 43.20
N ILE A 8 -21.95 24.73 42.85
CA ILE A 8 -22.41 23.73 43.83
C ILE A 8 -21.34 23.46 44.89
N ARG A 9 -20.06 23.33 44.50
CA ARG A 9 -18.94 23.16 45.45
C ARG A 9 -18.77 24.36 46.38
N GLN A 10 -18.87 25.58 45.86
CA GLN A 10 -18.76 26.80 46.66
C GLN A 10 -19.88 26.90 47.70
N ASN A 11 -21.12 26.57 47.32
CA ASN A 11 -22.26 26.56 48.24
C ASN A 11 -22.13 25.48 49.34
N LEU A 12 -21.62 24.29 49.00
CA LEU A 12 -21.42 23.20 49.98
C LEU A 12 -20.27 23.46 50.97
N LEU A 13 -19.26 24.25 50.57
CA LEU A 13 -18.21 24.73 51.46
C LEU A 13 -18.72 25.79 52.43
N SER A 14 -19.58 26.71 51.97
CA SER A 14 -20.19 27.72 52.85
C SER A 14 -21.15 27.12 53.89
N GLU A 15 -21.71 25.94 53.62
CA GLU A 15 -22.55 25.20 54.57
C GLU A 15 -21.77 24.34 55.58
N GLY A 16 -20.42 24.35 55.56
CA GLY A 16 -19.57 23.58 56.48
C GLY A 16 -19.57 22.06 56.24
N ASN A 17 -20.10 21.59 55.11
CA ASN A 17 -20.39 20.18 54.85
C ASN A 17 -19.30 19.48 54.03
N THR A 18 -18.09 19.37 54.60
CA THR A 18 -16.86 18.86 53.96
C THR A 18 -17.00 17.47 53.36
N GLY A 19 -17.80 16.57 53.97
CA GLY A 19 -18.03 15.23 53.44
C GLY A 19 -18.82 15.19 52.13
N ARG A 20 -19.79 16.11 51.94
CA ARG A 20 -20.52 16.25 50.67
C ARG A 20 -19.62 16.86 49.61
N TYR A 21 -18.86 17.89 49.95
CA TYR A 21 -17.89 18.54 49.06
C TYR A 21 -16.93 17.54 48.39
N LEU A 22 -16.32 16.63 49.17
CA LEU A 22 -15.38 15.64 48.64
C LEU A 22 -16.03 14.66 47.64
N LYS A 23 -17.27 14.22 47.91
CA LYS A 23 -18.03 13.36 46.97
C LYS A 23 -18.29 14.05 45.63
N TYR A 24 -18.67 15.34 45.66
CA TYR A 24 -18.93 16.11 44.44
C TYR A 24 -17.65 16.44 43.67
N ALA A 25 -16.54 16.75 44.35
CA ALA A 25 -15.25 16.98 43.70
C ALA A 25 -14.72 15.71 43.01
N PHE A 26 -14.91 14.54 43.63
CA PHE A 26 -14.55 13.26 43.01
C PHE A 26 -15.41 12.95 41.79
N GLY A 27 -16.72 13.24 41.85
CA GLY A 27 -17.62 13.12 40.70
C GLY A 27 -17.24 14.00 39.52
N GLU A 28 -16.78 15.25 39.78
CA GLU A 28 -16.29 16.16 38.73
C GLU A 28 -15.03 15.59 38.05
N ILE A 29 -14.09 15.04 38.81
CA ILE A 29 -12.88 14.41 38.27
C ILE A 29 -13.25 13.22 37.38
N ILE A 30 -14.14 12.33 37.84
CA ILE A 30 -14.58 11.18 37.05
C ILE A 30 -15.23 11.62 35.73
N LEU A 31 -16.12 12.62 35.78
CA LEU A 31 -16.76 13.17 34.58
C LEU A 31 -15.75 13.74 33.58
N VAL A 32 -14.74 14.47 34.06
CA VAL A 32 -13.66 15.00 33.22
C VAL A 32 -12.83 13.85 32.62
N VAL A 33 -12.49 12.84 33.41
CA VAL A 33 -11.74 11.67 32.94
C VAL A 33 -12.51 10.91 31.86
N ILE A 34 -13.81 10.68 32.04
CA ILE A 34 -14.67 10.05 31.02
C ILE A 34 -14.67 10.89 29.74
N GLY A 35 -14.77 12.22 29.84
CA GLY A 35 -14.71 13.11 28.68
C GLY A 35 -13.39 12.99 27.91
N ILE A 36 -12.26 12.95 28.60
CA ILE A 36 -10.93 12.78 27.99
C ILE A 36 -10.81 11.41 27.33
N LEU A 37 -11.26 10.35 28.00
CA LEU A 37 -11.20 8.98 27.46
C LEU A 37 -12.03 8.85 26.17
N ILE A 38 -13.24 9.41 26.14
CA ILE A 38 -14.07 9.42 24.94
C ILE A 38 -13.39 10.21 23.81
N ALA A 39 -12.82 11.38 24.12
CA ALA A 39 -12.10 12.18 23.12
C ALA A 39 -10.90 11.43 22.52
N LEU A 40 -10.09 10.78 23.38
CA LEU A 40 -8.99 9.92 22.94
C LEU A 40 -9.49 8.74 22.11
N GLN A 41 -10.59 8.10 22.50
CA GLN A 41 -11.12 6.96 21.79
C GLN A 41 -11.67 7.34 20.41
N ILE A 42 -12.31 8.50 20.28
CA ILE A 42 -12.74 9.05 18.98
C ILE A 42 -11.52 9.35 18.09
N ASN A 43 -10.46 9.95 18.65
CA ASN A 43 -9.23 10.22 17.89
C ASN A 43 -8.58 8.92 17.40
N ASN A 44 -8.39 7.95 18.28
CA ASN A 44 -7.79 6.65 17.95
C ASN A 44 -8.62 5.89 16.92
N TRP A 45 -9.95 5.95 17.02
CA TRP A 45 -10.83 5.33 16.02
C TRP A 45 -10.69 5.99 14.64
N ASN A 46 -10.62 7.33 14.59
CA ASN A 46 -10.40 8.06 13.34
C ASN A 46 -9.04 7.72 12.70
N GLU A 47 -7.97 7.66 13.51
CA GLU A 47 -6.64 7.23 13.05
C GLU A 47 -6.66 5.79 12.52
N ALA A 48 -7.31 4.86 13.24
CA ALA A 48 -7.47 3.48 12.79
C ALA A 48 -8.23 3.37 11.46
N GLN A 49 -9.27 4.19 11.26
CA GLN A 49 -9.99 4.24 9.97
C GLN A 49 -9.08 4.76 8.83
N LYS A 50 -8.30 5.81 9.08
CA LYS A 50 -7.34 6.33 8.08
C LYS A 50 -6.28 5.30 7.72
N MET A 51 -5.73 4.59 8.71
CA MET A 51 -4.76 3.51 8.48
C MET A 51 -5.36 2.38 7.67
N LYS A 52 -6.59 1.96 7.97
CA LYS A 52 -7.30 0.92 7.21
C LYS A 52 -7.58 1.34 5.76
N GLN A 53 -7.92 2.60 5.52
CA GLN A 53 -8.13 3.13 4.17
C GLN A 53 -6.82 3.18 3.39
N TRP A 54 -5.73 3.62 4.02
CA TRP A 54 -4.41 3.62 3.42
C TRP A 54 -3.94 2.20 3.08
N GLU A 55 -4.08 1.25 4.00
CA GLU A 55 -3.75 -0.16 3.79
C GLU A 55 -4.52 -0.74 2.60
N HIS A 56 -5.84 -0.52 2.55
CA HIS A 56 -6.66 -1.02 1.46
C HIS A 56 -6.23 -0.45 0.10
N ARG A 57 -5.93 0.86 0.05
CA ARG A 57 -5.43 1.52 -1.16
C ARG A 57 -4.07 0.97 -1.57
N PHE A 58 -3.13 0.90 -0.63
CA PHE A 58 -1.80 0.36 -0.86
C PHE A 58 -1.85 -1.06 -1.42
N LEU A 59 -2.64 -1.96 -0.81
CA LEU A 59 -2.80 -3.34 -1.29
C LEU A 59 -3.45 -3.41 -2.67
N THR A 60 -4.40 -2.52 -2.96
CA THR A 60 -5.06 -2.45 -4.28
C THR A 60 -4.08 -1.99 -5.36
N ASP A 61 -3.32 -0.94 -5.08
CA ASP A 61 -2.32 -0.39 -5.98
C ASP A 61 -1.19 -1.40 -6.21
N LEU A 62 -0.72 -2.07 -5.16
CA LEU A 62 0.32 -3.10 -5.23
C LEU A 62 -0.14 -4.30 -6.06
N LYS A 63 -1.38 -4.74 -5.87
CA LYS A 63 -1.97 -5.81 -6.70
C LYS A 63 -2.05 -5.40 -8.17
N SER A 64 -2.36 -4.15 -8.46
CA SER A 64 -2.38 -3.64 -9.84
C SER A 64 -0.99 -3.63 -10.45
N GLU A 65 0.01 -3.12 -9.71
CA GLU A 65 1.42 -3.11 -10.14
C GLU A 65 1.93 -4.52 -10.43
N LEU A 66 1.67 -5.48 -9.54
CA LEU A 66 2.05 -6.88 -9.75
C LEU A 66 1.39 -7.51 -10.99
N LYS A 67 0.13 -7.16 -11.29
CA LYS A 67 -0.54 -7.63 -12.51
C LYS A 67 0.11 -7.05 -13.76
N THR A 68 0.46 -5.77 -13.75
CA THR A 68 1.16 -5.14 -14.87
C THR A 68 2.54 -5.77 -15.08
N ASN A 69 3.29 -5.98 -14.00
CA ASN A 69 4.59 -6.64 -14.04
C ASN A 69 4.48 -8.09 -14.57
N LEU A 70 3.45 -8.83 -14.16
CA LEU A 70 3.20 -10.18 -14.67
C LEU A 70 2.90 -10.17 -16.18
N ALA A 71 2.04 -9.25 -16.65
CA ALA A 71 1.72 -9.14 -18.07
C ALA A 71 2.96 -8.80 -18.92
N GLN A 72 3.82 -7.90 -18.44
CA GLN A 72 5.10 -7.59 -19.08
C GLN A 72 6.03 -8.81 -19.13
N LEU A 73 6.14 -9.55 -18.02
CA LEU A 73 6.91 -10.79 -17.98
C LEU A 73 6.41 -11.84 -18.98
N GLU A 74 5.10 -12.03 -19.08
CA GLU A 74 4.50 -12.96 -20.03
C GLU A 74 4.77 -12.54 -21.49
N GLU A 75 4.66 -11.25 -21.81
CA GLU A 75 4.98 -10.71 -23.14
C GLU A 75 6.45 -10.94 -23.51
N ILE A 76 7.36 -10.65 -22.59
CA ILE A 76 8.81 -10.86 -22.78
C ILE A 76 9.10 -12.35 -22.95
N ASN A 77 8.52 -13.20 -22.11
CA ASN A 77 8.71 -14.64 -22.19
C ASN A 77 8.20 -15.20 -23.53
N ASN A 78 7.04 -14.74 -24.01
CA ASN A 78 6.52 -15.15 -25.33
C ASN A 78 7.44 -14.71 -26.47
N SER A 79 8.01 -13.50 -26.37
CA SER A 79 9.00 -13.00 -27.33
C SER A 79 10.27 -13.86 -27.31
N HIS A 80 10.76 -14.24 -26.12
CA HIS A 80 11.92 -15.11 -25.97
C HIS A 80 11.67 -16.52 -26.52
N LEU A 81 10.47 -17.08 -26.30
CA LEU A 81 10.07 -18.37 -26.89
C LEU A 81 10.07 -18.32 -28.43
N LEU A 82 9.63 -17.21 -29.02
CA LEU A 82 9.68 -17.01 -30.47
C LEU A 82 11.13 -16.92 -30.98
N VAL A 83 11.99 -16.17 -30.29
CA VAL A 83 13.40 -16.06 -30.62
C VAL A 83 14.09 -17.43 -30.51
N GLY A 84 13.80 -18.21 -29.47
CA GLY A 84 14.31 -19.57 -29.30
C GLY A 84 13.96 -20.47 -30.50
N LYS A 85 12.68 -20.49 -30.90
CA LYS A 85 12.23 -21.23 -32.09
C LYS A 85 12.91 -20.75 -33.38
N THR A 86 13.11 -19.44 -33.52
CA THR A 86 13.81 -18.85 -34.67
C THR A 86 15.27 -19.29 -34.71
N CYS A 87 15.95 -19.31 -33.56
CA CYS A 87 17.32 -19.81 -33.44
C CYS A 87 17.42 -21.29 -33.82
N ASP A 88 16.45 -22.11 -33.41
CA ASP A 88 16.39 -23.53 -33.77
C ASP A 88 16.19 -23.71 -35.29
N GLU A 89 15.29 -22.93 -35.91
CA GLU A 89 15.11 -22.95 -37.36
C GLU A 89 16.40 -22.51 -38.08
N LEU A 90 17.01 -21.41 -37.65
CA LEU A 90 18.23 -20.88 -38.25
C LEU A 90 19.37 -21.91 -38.17
N LYS A 91 19.51 -22.59 -37.02
CA LYS A 91 20.48 -23.67 -36.83
C LYS A 91 20.23 -24.85 -37.78
N SER A 92 18.98 -25.15 -38.12
CA SER A 92 18.64 -26.21 -39.07
C SER A 92 18.92 -25.84 -40.52
N VAL A 93 18.78 -24.55 -40.89
CA VAL A 93 18.89 -24.08 -42.29
C VAL A 93 20.32 -23.75 -42.67
N ILE A 94 21.10 -23.13 -41.78
CA ILE A 94 22.48 -22.68 -42.06
C ILE A 94 23.38 -23.78 -42.66
N PRO A 95 23.41 -25.03 -42.15
CA PRO A 95 24.35 -26.05 -42.62
C PRO A 95 24.17 -26.44 -44.09
N THR A 96 22.95 -26.32 -44.63
CA THR A 96 22.61 -26.71 -46.01
C THR A 96 22.29 -25.51 -46.90
N ALA A 97 22.47 -24.29 -46.39
CA ALA A 97 22.05 -23.08 -47.07
C ALA A 97 22.85 -22.81 -48.34
N THR A 98 22.17 -22.32 -49.37
CA THR A 98 22.77 -21.81 -50.61
C THR A 98 22.56 -20.30 -50.73
N ILE A 99 23.16 -19.67 -51.74
CA ILE A 99 22.97 -18.23 -52.03
C ILE A 99 21.48 -17.88 -52.23
N LYS A 100 20.65 -18.83 -52.69
CA LYS A 100 19.21 -18.63 -52.89
C LYS A 100 18.44 -18.47 -51.56
N ASP A 101 18.99 -18.94 -50.44
CA ASP A 101 18.35 -18.93 -49.12
C ASP A 101 18.66 -17.65 -48.33
N ARG A 102 19.52 -16.78 -48.85
CA ARG A 102 20.01 -15.57 -48.18
C ARG A 102 18.88 -14.72 -47.59
N THR A 103 17.85 -14.41 -48.38
CA THR A 103 16.73 -13.57 -47.94
C THR A 103 15.98 -14.18 -46.75
N LYS A 104 15.82 -15.51 -46.75
CA LYS A 104 15.19 -16.24 -45.65
C LYS A 104 16.06 -16.18 -44.39
N ILE A 105 17.35 -16.43 -44.53
CA ILE A 105 18.33 -16.39 -43.43
C ILE A 105 18.42 -14.99 -42.83
N ASP A 106 18.51 -13.95 -43.66
CA ASP A 106 18.55 -12.55 -43.21
C ASP A 106 17.29 -12.19 -42.42
N SER A 107 16.10 -12.63 -42.88
CA SER A 107 14.84 -12.41 -42.18
C SER A 107 14.81 -13.11 -40.81
N LEU A 108 15.23 -14.38 -40.74
CA LEU A 108 15.30 -15.13 -39.49
C LEU A 108 16.33 -14.52 -38.54
N TYR A 109 17.50 -14.12 -39.04
CA TYR A 109 18.56 -13.52 -38.26
C TYR A 109 18.10 -12.21 -37.60
N ILE A 110 17.42 -11.33 -38.33
CA ILE A 110 16.90 -10.06 -37.79
C ILE A 110 15.97 -10.30 -36.60
N LEU A 111 15.12 -11.32 -36.65
CA LEU A 111 14.21 -11.66 -35.55
C LEU A 111 14.93 -12.08 -34.27
N THR A 112 16.19 -12.53 -34.36
CA THR A 112 16.99 -12.90 -33.18
C THR A 112 17.67 -11.72 -32.49
N LEU A 113 17.78 -10.57 -33.17
CA LEU A 113 18.57 -9.41 -32.71
C LEU A 113 17.87 -8.57 -31.63
N PHE A 114 16.54 -8.64 -31.55
CA PHE A 114 15.77 -7.83 -30.62
C PHE A 114 15.29 -8.68 -29.44
N GLN A 115 16.00 -8.55 -28.31
CA GLN A 115 15.60 -9.19 -27.06
C GLN A 115 15.26 -8.13 -26.02
N SER A 116 13.97 -8.05 -25.67
CA SER A 116 13.50 -7.24 -24.55
C SER A 116 13.94 -7.88 -23.23
N THR A 117 14.26 -7.04 -22.25
CA THR A 117 14.51 -7.46 -20.87
C THR A 117 13.39 -6.94 -19.97
N PHE A 118 13.18 -7.60 -18.84
CA PHE A 118 12.15 -7.21 -17.88
C PHE A 118 12.65 -6.13 -16.92
N PHE A 119 11.92 -5.02 -16.85
CA PHE A 119 12.11 -3.97 -15.87
C PHE A 119 10.80 -3.82 -15.08
N PRO A 120 10.74 -4.29 -13.81
CA PRO A 120 9.52 -4.19 -13.02
C PRO A 120 9.19 -2.73 -12.73
N THR A 121 7.90 -2.43 -12.70
CA THR A 121 7.38 -1.22 -12.04
C THR A 121 7.41 -1.45 -10.54
N THR A 122 8.04 -0.56 -9.77
CA THR A 122 8.21 -0.68 -8.31
C THR A 122 7.68 0.51 -7.53
N GLY A 123 6.98 1.45 -8.17
CA GLY A 123 6.59 2.70 -7.54
C GLY A 123 5.70 2.52 -6.31
N VAL A 124 4.76 1.57 -6.35
CA VAL A 124 3.92 1.27 -5.20
C VAL A 124 4.73 0.57 -4.12
N TYR A 125 5.52 -0.44 -4.48
CA TYR A 125 6.41 -1.12 -3.54
C TYR A 125 7.35 -0.17 -2.80
N ASP A 126 8.02 0.74 -3.53
CA ASP A 126 8.96 1.72 -2.98
C ASP A 126 8.26 2.73 -2.07
N SER A 127 7.01 3.10 -2.38
CA SER A 127 6.18 3.94 -1.52
C SER A 127 5.86 3.26 -0.18
N GLY A 128 5.69 1.93 -0.18
CA GLY A 128 5.47 1.15 1.04
C GLY A 128 6.73 1.05 1.90
N LEU A 129 7.90 0.85 1.28
CA LEU A 129 9.18 0.85 1.99
C LEU A 129 9.51 2.21 2.62
N SER A 130 9.18 3.30 1.94
CA SER A 130 9.44 4.65 2.42
C SER A 130 8.49 5.11 3.52
N ALA A 131 7.38 4.39 3.72
CA ALA A 131 6.35 4.71 4.71
C ALA A 131 6.57 4.04 6.08
N GLY A 132 7.49 3.08 6.19
CA GLY A 132 7.90 2.41 7.43
C GLY A 132 9.10 3.08 8.09
#